data_AF-A0A7L3LAY7-F1
#
_entry.id   AF-A0A7L3LAY7-F1
#
_cell.length_a   1.000
_cell.length_b   1.000
_cell.length_c   1.000
_cell.angle_alpha   90.00
_cell.angle_beta   90.00
_cell.angle_gamma   90.00
#
_symmetry.space_group_name_H-M   'P 1'
#
loop_
_entity.id
_entity.type
_entity.pdbx_description
1 polymer ?
#
loop_
_entity_poly.entity_id
_entity_poly.type
_entity_poly.pdbx_seq_one_letter_code
_entity_poly.pdbx_strand_id
1 'polypeptide(L)' 'MPFWDLQGQLGVDLDSFLLRQSMAQPYRKAGTCHAFEREWIECGHGLGQTRARRECNIEYEDFMECMHRTKL' A
#
# COMPACT_ATOMS: atom_id res chain seq x y z
N MET A 1 16.79 -0.32 14.52
CA MET A 1 17.43 0.83 13.83
C MET A 1 16.39 1.95 13.82
N PRO A 2 16.70 3.17 14.27
CA PRO A 2 15.72 4.26 14.23
C PRO A 2 15.43 4.69 12.79
N PHE A 3 14.16 4.99 12.48
CA PHE A 3 13.74 5.56 11.19
C PHE A 3 13.68 7.08 11.31
N TRP A 4 14.43 7.77 10.46
CA TRP A 4 14.50 9.23 10.42
C TRP A 4 13.71 9.72 9.21
N ASP A 5 12.54 10.31 9.42
CA ASP A 5 11.67 10.77 8.34
C ASP A 5 12.12 12.15 7.79
N LEU A 6 13.31 12.19 7.19
CA LEU A 6 13.85 13.40 6.55
C LEU A 6 13.08 13.74 5.27
N GLN A 7 12.54 12.73 4.58
CA GLN A 7 11.77 12.92 3.35
C GLN A 7 10.47 13.68 3.63
N GLY A 8 9.71 13.25 4.64
CA GLY A 8 8.50 13.95 5.08
C GLY A 8 8.77 15.37 5.60
N GLN A 9 9.90 15.59 6.29
CA GLN A 9 10.26 16.91 6.81
C GLN A 9 10.71 17.90 5.74
N LEU A 10 11.46 17.44 4.73
CA LEU A 10 11.98 18.29 3.65
C LEU A 10 11.04 18.40 2.46
N GLY A 11 9.99 17.57 2.39
CA GLY A 11 9.05 17.52 1.27
C GLY A 11 9.66 16.99 -0.03
N VAL A 12 10.74 16.21 0.06
CA VAL A 12 11.42 15.61 -1.09
C VAL A 12 11.02 14.15 -1.20
N ASP A 13 10.59 13.74 -2.38
CA ASP A 13 10.26 12.35 -2.70
C ASP A 13 11.46 11.65 -3.34
N LEU A 14 12.20 10.86 -2.56
CA LEU A 14 13.36 10.10 -3.04
C LEU A 14 13.01 8.64 -3.37
N ASP A 15 12.11 8.04 -2.59
CA ASP A 15 11.77 6.62 -2.72
C ASP A 15 10.26 6.32 -2.65
N SER A 16 9.42 7.27 -2.27
CA SER A 16 8.02 7.00 -1.95
C SER A 16 7.17 6.66 -3.18
N PHE A 17 7.58 7.15 -4.36
CA PHE A 17 6.99 6.80 -5.66
C PHE A 17 7.14 5.31 -6.02
N LEU A 18 8.12 4.60 -5.47
CA LEU A 18 8.41 3.19 -5.78
C LEU A 18 7.73 2.21 -4.79
N LEU A 19 7.26 2.70 -3.65
CA LEU A 19 6.82 1.84 -2.54
C LEU A 19 5.52 1.07 -2.81
N ARG A 20 4.63 1.59 -3.66
CA ARG A 20 3.27 1.09 -3.85
C ARG A 20 2.99 0.91 -5.33
N GLN A 21 2.36 -0.20 -5.72
CA GLN A 21 2.03 -0.46 -7.13
C GLN A 21 0.91 0.48 -7.63
N SER A 22 0.10 0.97 -6.70
CA SER A 22 -1.01 1.91 -6.89
C SER A 22 -0.59 3.34 -7.19
N MET A 23 0.70 3.67 -7.03
CA MET A 23 1.25 4.99 -7.37
C MET A 23 1.24 5.24 -8.88
N ALA A 24 1.45 6.51 -9.26
CA ALA A 24 1.48 6.93 -10.65
C ALA A 24 2.63 6.24 -11.40
N GLN A 25 2.28 5.25 -12.23
CA GLN A 25 3.25 4.60 -13.11
C GLN A 25 3.39 5.35 -14.45
N PRO A 26 4.56 5.24 -15.11
CA PRO A 26 4.73 5.73 -16.48
C PRO A 26 3.63 5.18 -17.39
N TYR A 27 3.07 6.06 -18.24
CA TYR A 27 1.97 5.73 -19.16
C TYR A 27 0.66 5.27 -18.49
N ARG A 28 0.45 5.56 -17.20
CA ARG A 28 -0.77 5.20 -16.44
C ARG A 28 -1.09 3.70 -16.51
N LYS A 29 -0.06 2.85 -16.60
CA LYS A 29 -0.24 1.40 -16.55
C LYS A 29 -0.60 0.99 -15.13
N ALA A 30 -1.76 0.36 -14.96
CA ALA A 30 -2.15 -0.21 -13.68
C ALA A 30 -1.41 -1.54 -13.45
N GLY A 31 -0.97 -1.76 -12.22
CA GLY A 31 -0.52 -3.08 -11.77
C GLY A 31 -1.67 -4.09 -11.74
N THR A 32 -1.36 -5.38 -11.67
CA THR A 32 -2.37 -6.45 -11.67
C THR A 32 -3.34 -6.36 -10.50
N CYS A 33 -2.84 -6.01 -9.31
CA CYS A 33 -3.63 -5.89 -8.08
C CYS A 33 -3.83 -4.42 -7.65
N HIS A 34 -3.84 -3.48 -8.61
CA HIS A 34 -3.94 -2.03 -8.36
C HIS A 34 -5.15 -1.64 -7.51
N ALA A 35 -6.33 -2.19 -7.83
CA ALA A 35 -7.57 -1.87 -7.13
C ALA A 35 -7.55 -2.33 -5.67
N PHE A 36 -7.19 -3.59 -5.42
CA PHE A 36 -7.13 -4.17 -4.08
C PHE A 36 -6.07 -3.50 -3.20
N GLU A 37 -4.89 -3.19 -3.76
CA GLU A 37 -3.86 -2.47 -3.01
C GLU A 37 -4.35 -1.07 -2.62
N ARG A 38 -5.06 -0.38 -3.52
CA ARG A 38 -5.60 0.96 -3.25
C ARG A 38 -6.64 0.92 -2.13
N GLU A 39 -7.59 -0.02 -2.17
CA GLU A 39 -8.61 -0.18 -1.11
C GLU A 39 -7.98 -0.51 0.25
N TRP A 40 -7.00 -1.41 0.27
CA TRP A 40 -6.28 -1.74 1.50
C TRP A 40 -5.55 -0.53 2.12
N ILE A 41 -4.89 0.29 1.29
CA ILE A 41 -4.22 1.51 1.74
C ILE A 41 -5.22 2.56 2.23
N GLU A 42 -6.31 2.75 1.50
CA GLU A 42 -7.37 3.70 1.86
C GLU A 42 -8.04 3.30 3.18
N CYS A 43 -8.29 2.01 3.41
CA CYS A 43 -8.80 1.50 4.68
C CYS A 43 -7.79 1.75 5.83
N GLY A 44 -6.52 1.42 5.63
CA GLY A 44 -5.49 1.52 6.68
C GLY A 44 -5.04 2.94 7.01
N HIS A 45 -5.42 3.94 6.20
CA HIS A 45 -4.93 5.30 6.35
C HIS A 45 -5.41 5.94 7.67
N GLY A 46 -4.48 6.34 8.53
CA GLY A 46 -4.77 7.02 9.80
C GLY A 46 -5.13 6.11 10.98
N LEU A 47 -5.32 4.81 10.79
CA LEU A 47 -5.66 3.86 11.87
C LEU A 47 -4.43 3.37 12.64
N GLY A 48 -3.24 3.42 12.03
CA GLY A 48 -2.02 2.80 12.54
C GLY A 48 -2.02 1.27 12.39
N GLN A 49 -0.84 0.65 12.45
CA GLN A 49 -0.66 -0.77 12.09
C GLN A 49 -1.49 -1.73 12.95
N THR A 50 -1.58 -1.49 14.26
CA THR A 50 -2.23 -2.42 15.21
C THR A 50 -3.75 -2.51 14.98
N ARG A 51 -4.39 -1.38 14.67
CA ARG A 51 -5.83 -1.33 14.40
C ARG A 51 -6.16 -1.71 12.96
N ALA A 52 -5.38 -1.23 11.99
CA ALA A 52 -5.54 -1.59 10.58
C ALA A 52 -5.49 -3.12 10.36
N ARG A 53 -4.68 -3.85 11.14
CA ARG A 53 -4.61 -5.32 11.05
C ARG A 53 -5.90 -6.03 11.45
N ARG A 54 -6.76 -5.41 12.26
CA ARG A 54 -8.05 -5.98 12.68
C ARG A 54 -9.20 -5.49 11.81
N GLU A 55 -9.24 -4.19 11.55
CA GLU A 55 -10.34 -3.55 10.80
C GLU A 55 -10.22 -3.78 9.29
N CYS A 56 -9.01 -3.70 8.72
CA CYS A 56 -8.76 -3.84 7.29
C CYS A 56 -8.25 -5.24 6.89
N ASN A 57 -8.65 -6.28 7.64
CA ASN A 57 -8.15 -7.63 7.41
C ASN A 57 -8.70 -8.24 6.11
N ILE A 58 -9.93 -7.88 5.74
CA ILE A 58 -10.59 -8.44 4.55
C ILE A 58 -9.89 -7.92 3.28
N GLU A 59 -9.65 -6.61 3.21
CA GLU A 59 -8.97 -5.94 2.12
C GLU A 59 -7.52 -6.44 1.97
N TYR A 60 -6.86 -6.71 3.11
CA TYR A 60 -5.54 -7.32 3.11
C TYR A 60 -5.56 -8.76 2.56
N GLU A 61 -6.52 -9.58 2.96
CA GLU A 61 -6.67 -10.94 2.47
C GLU A 61 -6.96 -10.98 0.96
N ASP A 62 -7.80 -10.07 0.46
CA ASP A 62 -8.10 -9.96 -0.97
C ASP A 62 -6.89 -9.48 -1.77
N PHE A 63 -6.12 -8.52 -1.24
CA PHE A 63 -4.87 -8.11 -1.86
C PHE A 63 -3.84 -9.26 -1.93
N MET A 64 -3.69 -10.02 -0.84
CA MET A 64 -2.78 -11.16 -0.79
C MET A 64 -3.24 -12.31 -1.69
N GLU A 65 -4.55 -12.53 -1.80
CA GLU A 65 -5.13 -13.49 -2.73
C GLU A 65 -4.84 -13.08 -4.17
N CYS A 66 -5.07 -11.82 -4.54
CA CYS A 66 -4.80 -11.34 -5.90
C CYS A 66 -3.32 -11.53 -6.29
N MET A 67 -2.39 -11.28 -5.35
CA MET A 67 -0.95 -11.42 -5.57
C MET A 67 -0.50 -12.87 -5.68
N HIS A 68 -1.02 -13.76 -4.82
CA HIS A 68 -0.54 -15.13 -4.71
C HIS A 68 -1.39 -16.17 -5.45
N ARG A 69 -2.66 -15.87 -5.75
CA ARG A 69 -3.66 -16.75 -6.39
C ARG A 69 -3.68 -18.15 -5.77
N THR A 70 -3.70 -18.19 -4.44
CA THR A 70 -3.58 -19.44 -3.65
C THR A 70 -4.93 -20.01 -3.22
N LYS A 71 -5.99 -19.22 -3.24
CA LYS A 71 -7.34 -19.72 -2.90
C LYS A 71 -7.85 -20.53 -4.10
N LEU A 72 -8.24 -21.79 -3.82
CA LEU A 72 -8.87 -22.74 -4.74
C LEU A 72 -10.38 -22.73 -4.54
#